data_AF-A0A150II48-F1
#
_entry.id   AF-A0A150II48-F1
#
_cell.length_a   1.000
_cell.length_b   1.000
_cell.length_c   1.000
_cell.angle_alpha   90.00
_cell.angle_beta   90.00
_cell.angle_gamma   90.00
#
_symmetry.space_group_name_H-M   'P 1'
#
loop_
_entity.id
_entity.type
_entity.pdbx_description
1 polymer ?
#
loop_
_entity_poly.entity_id
_entity_poly.type
_entity_poly.pdbx_seq_one_letter_code
_entity_poly.pdbx_strand_id
1 'polypeptide(L)'
;MNETEAALTELSKTENPVVYKSIGSILVKSEKADMLEDLNKKKESIGIRITTIEKQEDRVKKKLEEMQKNLQKALGGQPTSG
;
A
#
# COMPACT_ATOMS: atom_id res chain seq x y z
N MET A 1 0.99 -7.46 0.29
CA MET A 1 0.98 -7.82 1.73
C MET A 1 1.17 -9.32 1.92
N ASN A 2 0.45 -10.14 1.14
CA ASN A 2 0.38 -11.59 1.29
C ASN A 2 1.73 -12.32 1.40
N GLU A 3 2.74 -11.96 0.59
CA GLU A 3 4.05 -12.61 0.66
C GLU A 3 4.80 -12.33 1.98
N THR A 4 4.78 -11.08 2.45
CA THR A 4 5.42 -10.72 3.73
C THR A 4 4.71 -11.40 4.90
N GLU A 5 3.38 -11.53 4.85
CA GLU A 5 2.59 -12.21 5.89
C GLU A 5 2.77 -13.72 5.86
N ALA A 6 2.86 -14.32 4.68
CA ALA A 6 3.19 -15.73 4.52
C ALA A 6 4.59 -16.02 5.07
N ALA A 7 5.59 -15.19 4.73
CA ALA A 7 6.95 -15.33 5.25
C ALA A 7 7.01 -15.17 6.78
N LEU A 8 6.31 -14.19 7.35
CA LEU A 8 6.18 -14.02 8.81
C LEU A 8 5.58 -15.27 9.46
N THR A 9 4.49 -15.78 8.88
CA THR A 9 3.77 -16.94 9.41
C THR A 9 4.64 -18.18 9.40
N GLU A 10 5.29 -18.46 8.26
CA GLU A 10 6.14 -19.64 8.10
C GLU A 10 7.36 -19.56 9.03
N LEU A 11 8.10 -18.45 8.98
CA LEU A 11 9.31 -18.26 9.78
C LEU A 11 9.01 -18.31 11.28
N SER A 12 7.86 -17.80 11.73
CA SER A 12 7.45 -17.87 13.14
C SER A 12 7.28 -19.31 13.62
N LYS A 13 6.71 -20.18 12.77
CA LYS A 13 6.44 -21.59 13.07
C LYS A 13 7.65 -22.50 12.95
N THR A 14 8.65 -22.13 12.16
CA THR A 14 9.86 -22.95 12.00
C THR A 14 10.75 -22.85 13.23
N GLU A 15 11.07 -23.98 13.85
CA GLU A 15 12.04 -24.03 14.95
C GLU A 15 13.48 -24.09 14.42
N ASN A 16 14.37 -23.28 14.99
CA ASN A 16 15.80 -23.21 14.66
C ASN A 16 16.13 -23.17 13.14
N PRO A 17 15.50 -22.29 12.35
CA PRO A 17 15.79 -22.19 10.93
C PRO A 17 17.19 -21.60 10.67
N VAL A 18 17.84 -22.07 9.61
CA VAL A 18 18.96 -21.33 9.02
C VAL A 18 18.37 -20.29 8.09
N VAL A 19 18.48 -19.01 8.46
CA VAL A 19 17.85 -17.90 7.74
C VAL A 19 18.91 -17.13 6.95
N TYR A 20 18.59 -16.80 5.71
CA TYR A 20 19.38 -15.93 4.85
C TYR A 20 18.54 -14.76 4.38
N LYS A 21 19.13 -13.56 4.40
CA LYS A 21 18.58 -12.34 3.82
C LYS A 21 19.22 -12.09 2.46
N SER A 22 18.39 -11.78 1.46
CA SER A 22 18.88 -11.32 0.16
C SER A 22 19.18 -9.83 0.19
N ILE A 23 20.39 -9.46 -0.24
CA ILE A 23 20.82 -8.07 -0.43
C ILE A 23 21.43 -7.98 -1.83
N GLY A 24 20.69 -7.41 -2.77
CA GLY A 24 21.09 -7.39 -4.18
C GLY A 24 21.23 -8.81 -4.72
N SER A 25 22.45 -9.19 -5.14
CA SER A 25 22.76 -10.53 -5.66
C SER A 25 23.42 -11.47 -4.64
N ILE A 26 23.53 -11.06 -3.37
CA ILE A 26 24.16 -11.88 -2.32
C ILE A 26 23.16 -12.32 -1.26
N LEU A 27 23.46 -13.45 -0.62
CA LEU A 27 22.74 -13.97 0.53
C LEU A 27 23.61 -13.83 1.78
N VAL A 28 23.06 -13.21 2.82
CA VAL A 28 23.74 -12.98 4.10
C VAL A 28 23.00 -13.73 5.18
N LYS A 29 23.71 -14.53 5.98
CA LYS A 29 23.12 -15.24 7.12
C LYS A 29 22.57 -14.23 8.13
N SER A 30 21.38 -14.49 8.65
CA SER A 30 20.69 -13.63 9.62
C SER A 30 20.13 -14.47 10.75
N GLU A 31 19.96 -13.86 11.92
CA GLU A 31 19.20 -14.46 13.00
C GLU A 31 17.70 -14.44 12.68
N LYS A 32 16.97 -15.44 13.18
CA LYS A 32 15.50 -15.54 13.02
C LYS A 32 14.80 -14.29 13.56
N ALA A 33 15.23 -13.80 14.72
CA ALA A 33 14.63 -12.65 15.38
C ALA A 33 14.75 -11.38 14.51
N ASP A 34 15.94 -11.11 13.99
CA ASP A 34 16.20 -9.95 13.12
C ASP A 34 15.36 -10.01 11.84
N MET A 35 15.24 -11.19 11.22
CA MET A 35 14.42 -11.36 10.03
C MET A 35 12.92 -11.16 10.33
N LEU A 36 12.43 -11.61 11.48
CA LEU A 36 11.04 -11.36 11.90
C LEU A 36 10.79 -9.86 12.12
N GLU A 37 11.74 -9.14 12.73
CA GLU A 37 11.64 -7.69 12.91
C GLU A 37 11.61 -6.96 11.55
N ASP A 38 12.51 -7.32 10.65
CA ASP A 38 12.58 -6.75 9.29
C ASP A 38 11.28 -6.98 8.50
N LEU A 39 10.73 -8.18 8.55
CA LEU A 39 9.47 -8.50 7.89
C LEU A 39 8.30 -7.71 8.49
N ASN A 40 8.26 -7.52 9.81
CA ASN A 40 7.24 -6.70 10.47
C ASN A 40 7.35 -5.23 10.07
N LYS A 41 8.56 -4.65 10.08
CA LYS A 41 8.82 -3.29 9.59
C LYS A 41 8.39 -3.13 8.13
N LYS A 42 8.68 -4.12 7.29
CA LYS A 42 8.25 -4.14 5.89
C LYS A 42 6.71 -4.16 5.78
N LYS A 43 6.03 -4.97 6.59
CA LYS A 43 4.55 -5.02 6.64
C LYS A 43 3.96 -3.67 7.02
N GLU A 44 4.47 -3.04 8.07
CA GLU A 44 4.03 -1.72 8.53
C GLU A 44 4.24 -0.66 7.44
N SER A 45 5.43 -0.62 6.82
CA SER A 45 5.75 0.30 5.72
C SER A 45 4.77 0.16 4.54
N ILE A 46 4.43 -1.08 4.17
CA ILE A 46 3.42 -1.33 3.12
C ILE A 46 2.05 -0.82 3.56
N GLY A 47 1.65 -1.05 4.82
CA GLY A 47 0.38 -0.55 5.36
C GLY A 47 0.26 0.97 5.26
N ILE A 48 1.31 1.70 5.65
CA ILE A 48 1.35 3.17 5.53
C ILE A 48 1.19 3.61 4.07
N ARG A 49 1.85 2.92 3.13
CA ARG A 49 1.73 3.22 1.69
C ARG A 49 0.30 3.01 1.18
N ILE A 50 -0.35 1.92 1.58
CA ILE A 50 -1.74 1.64 1.22
C ILE A 50 -2.64 2.77 1.71
N THR A 51 -2.59 3.11 3.00
CA THR A 51 -3.41 4.20 3.56
C THR A 51 -3.14 5.54 2.90
N THR A 52 -1.90 5.79 2.47
CA THR A 52 -1.56 7.00 1.73
C THR A 52 -2.20 7.02 0.35
N ILE A 53 -2.17 5.90 -0.37
CA ILE A 53 -2.80 5.75 -1.68
C ILE A 53 -4.32 5.88 -1.57
N GLU A 54 -4.96 5.26 -0.58
CA GLU A 54 -6.40 5.38 -0.34
C GLU A 54 -6.82 6.84 -0.13
N LYS A 55 -6.08 7.60 0.69
CA LYS A 55 -6.32 9.04 0.88
C LYS A 55 -6.12 9.85 -0.41
N GLN A 56 -5.17 9.46 -1.26
CA GLN A 56 -4.96 10.10 -2.56
C GLN A 56 -6.12 9.81 -3.51
N GLU A 57 -6.58 8.57 -3.57
CA GLU A 57 -7.72 8.13 -4.37
C GLU A 57 -8.99 8.91 -3.98
N ASP A 58 -9.29 9.00 -2.68
CA ASP A 58 -10.44 9.74 -2.17
C ASP A 58 -10.42 11.23 -2.58
N ARG A 59 -9.24 11.86 -2.52
CA ARG A 59 -9.08 13.25 -2.96
C ARG A 59 -9.33 13.41 -4.45
N VAL A 60 -8.86 12.47 -5.26
CA VAL A 60 -9.08 12.49 -6.72
C VAL A 60 -10.55 12.28 -7.06
N LYS A 61 -11.22 11.33 -6.41
CA LYS A 61 -12.67 11.08 -6.58
C LYS A 61 -13.49 12.33 -6.25
N LYS A 62 -13.23 12.98 -5.11
CA LYS A 62 -13.93 14.21 -4.71
C LYS A 62 -13.74 15.34 -5.74
N LYS A 63 -12.51 15.54 -6.23
CA LYS A 63 -12.24 16.54 -7.29
C LYS A 63 -12.99 16.21 -8.58
N LEU A 64 -13.06 14.94 -8.96
CA LEU A 64 -13.81 14.51 -10.14
C LEU A 64 -15.31 14.82 -10.00
N GLU A 65 -15.90 14.51 -8.85
CA GLU A 65 -17.32 14.82 -8.56
C GLU A 65 -17.59 16.33 -8.57
N GLU A 66 -16.69 17.14 -8.01
CA GLU A 66 -16.78 18.61 -8.04
C GLU A 66 -16.70 19.14 -9.47
N MET A 67 -15.77 18.62 -10.29
CA MET A 67 -15.64 18.98 -11.70
C MET A 67 -16.91 18.62 -12.48
N GLN A 68 -17.46 17.42 -12.27
CA GLN A 68 -18.70 16.99 -12.90
C GLN A 68 -19.87 17.91 -12.54
N LYS A 69 -20.02 18.25 -11.25
CA LYS A 69 -21.04 19.20 -10.78
C LYS A 69 -20.87 20.58 -11.42
N ASN A 70 -19.63 21.08 -11.53
CA ASN A 70 -19.35 22.37 -12.14
C ASN A 70 -19.65 22.38 -13.64
N LEU A 71 -19.31 21.32 -14.36
CA LEU A 71 -19.65 21.16 -15.78
C LEU A 71 -21.16 21.12 -15.99
N GLN A 72 -21.90 20.36 -15.17
CA GLN A 72 -23.36 20.32 -15.24
C GLN A 72 -24.00 21.69 -14.99
N LYS A 73 -23.48 22.47 -14.03
CA LYS A 73 -23.94 23.85 -13.79
C LYS A 73 -23.65 24.78 -14.96
N ALA A 74 -22.46 24.68 -15.56
CA ALA A 74 -22.07 25.50 -16.70
C ALA A 74 -22.91 25.19 -17.96
N LEU A 75 -23.27 23.92 -18.16
CA LEU A 75 -24.08 23.48 -19.30
C LEU A 75 -25.60 23.62 -19.05
N GLY A 76 -26.05 23.60 -17.80
CA GLY A 76 -27.45 23.73 -17.39
C GLY A 76 -27.96 25.17 -17.30
N GLY A 77 -27.18 26.15 -17.76
CA GLY A 77 -27.43 27.58 -17.60
C GLY A 77 -27.47 28.36 -18.92
N GLN A 78 -28.40 28.01 -19.82
CA GLN A 78 -28.95 28.97 -20.77
C GLN A 78 -30.43 28.63 -21.02
N PRO A 79 -31.39 29.36 -20.42
CA PRO A 79 -32.74 29.36 -20.94
C PRO A 79 -32.65 29.99 -22.34
N THR A 80 -32.85 29.17 -23.37
CA THR A 80 -33.18 29.65 -24.71
C THR A 80 -34.46 30.46 -24.58
N SER A 81 -34.29 31.76 -24.40
CA SER A 81 -35.32 32.77 -24.57
C SER A 81 -35.16 33.23 -26.01
N GLY A 82 -36.15 32.87 -26.85
CA GLY A 82 -36.16 33.11 -28.29
C GLY A 82 -36.78 31.95 -29.02
#